data_AF-A0A940W5J6-F1
#
_entry.id   AF-A0A940W5J6-F1
#
_cell.length_a   1.000
_cell.length_b   1.000
_cell.length_c   1.000
_cell.angle_alpha   90.00
_cell.angle_beta   90.00
_cell.angle_gamma   90.00
#
_symmetry.space_group_name_H-M   'P 1'
#
loop_
_entity.id
_entity.type
_entity.pdbx_description
1 polymer ?
#
loop_
_entity_poly.entity_id
_entity_poly.type
_entity_poly.pdbx_seq_one_letter_code
_entity_poly.pdbx_strand_id
1 'polypeptide(L)'
;MPRGPRYDYPGAVHHAYARGNEKREVFLDDRDRRDFLFRLEKNLSRWNVRSIAWALMSNHFHLLVQCPGGNLAAFMQCLLTGYSLYFNRRHQRVGHLFQNRYKSEALSRESHYRELVRYIHLNPIRAGTVTSLEELAGYLWTGHRRIVSGNGADWQDLESIRDMFHSPRRTWQQEYVDFLATGIRTSPAPGRSEVDRFQIR
;
A
#
# COMPACT_ATOMS: atom_id res chain seq x y z
N MET A 1 12.88 -21.35 13.22
CA MET A 1 12.89 -21.89 11.84
C MET A 1 13.46 -20.85 10.88
N PRO A 2 14.43 -21.20 10.03
CA PRO A 2 14.83 -20.35 8.92
C PRO A 2 13.61 -20.20 8.00
N ARG A 3 13.28 -18.98 7.61
CA ARG A 3 12.16 -18.74 6.67
C ARG A 3 12.68 -18.86 5.25
N GLY A 4 11.84 -19.36 4.34
CA GLY A 4 12.18 -19.48 2.93
C GLY A 4 12.59 -18.14 2.29
N PRO A 5 13.40 -18.18 1.22
CA PRO A 5 13.84 -16.99 0.51
C PRO A 5 12.64 -16.19 -0.01
N ARG A 6 12.74 -14.85 0.04
CA ARG A 6 11.77 -13.99 -0.65
C ARG A 6 12.13 -14.00 -2.13
N TYR A 7 11.14 -14.26 -2.99
CA TYR A 7 11.30 -14.15 -4.44
C TYR A 7 11.35 -12.67 -4.82
N ASP A 8 12.55 -12.10 -4.78
CA ASP A 8 12.81 -10.71 -5.16
C ASP A 8 13.80 -10.71 -6.34
N TYR A 9 13.26 -10.63 -7.55
CA TYR A 9 14.00 -10.60 -8.79
C TYR A 9 13.86 -9.22 -9.46
N PRO A 10 14.79 -8.83 -10.35
CA PRO A 10 14.69 -7.57 -11.09
C PRO A 10 13.33 -7.40 -11.78
N GLY A 11 12.66 -6.27 -11.52
CA GLY A 11 11.35 -5.94 -12.08
C GLY A 11 10.16 -6.54 -11.32
N ALA A 12 10.40 -7.33 -10.26
CA ALA A 12 9.33 -7.94 -9.47
C ALA A 12 8.39 -6.90 -8.86
N VAL A 13 7.09 -7.20 -8.93
CA VAL A 13 6.04 -6.42 -8.27
C VAL A 13 5.63 -7.13 -6.99
N HIS A 14 5.61 -6.40 -5.89
CA HIS A 14 5.36 -6.94 -4.55
C HIS A 14 4.21 -6.23 -3.88
N HIS A 15 3.32 -7.03 -3.27
CA HIS A 15 2.49 -6.54 -2.18
C HIS A 15 3.30 -6.57 -0.89
N ALA A 16 3.70 -5.41 -0.35
CA ALA A 16 4.41 -5.29 0.91
C ALA A 16 3.55 -4.65 2.00
N TYR A 17 3.58 -5.20 3.22
CA TYR A 17 2.83 -4.66 4.35
C TYR A 17 3.49 -4.98 5.69
N ALA A 18 3.24 -4.14 6.69
CA ALA A 18 3.61 -4.40 8.08
C ALA A 18 2.54 -3.89 9.04
N ARG A 19 2.38 -4.60 10.16
CA ARG A 19 1.42 -4.30 11.23
C ARG A 19 2.14 -3.98 12.53
N GLY A 20 1.56 -3.08 13.32
CA GLY A 20 2.01 -2.76 14.66
C GLY A 20 2.05 -3.98 15.57
N ASN A 21 3.03 -3.97 16.47
CA ASN A 21 3.17 -4.98 17.51
C ASN A 21 1.90 -5.00 18.37
N GLU A 22 1.41 -6.20 18.71
CA GLU A 22 0.14 -6.39 19.42
C GLU A 22 -1.08 -5.72 18.73
N LYS A 23 -1.03 -5.57 17.39
CA LYS A 23 -2.05 -4.87 16.60
C LYS A 23 -2.24 -3.38 16.97
N ARG A 24 -1.31 -2.81 17.76
CA ARG A 24 -1.33 -1.41 18.18
C ARG A 24 -1.16 -0.48 16.98
N GLU A 25 -1.64 0.75 17.17
CA GLU A 25 -1.47 1.81 16.19
C GLU A 25 0.02 2.10 15.95
N VAL A 26 0.35 2.25 14.68
CA VAL A 26 1.67 2.66 14.20
C VAL A 26 1.65 4.07 13.64
N PHE A 27 0.46 4.68 13.51
CA PHE A 27 0.29 6.12 13.26
C PHE A 27 -0.73 6.67 14.25
N LEU A 28 -0.28 7.44 15.24
CA LEU A 28 -1.17 8.02 16.25
C LEU A 28 -1.83 9.31 15.76
N ASP A 29 -1.15 10.02 14.85
CA ASP A 29 -1.62 11.28 14.29
C ASP A 29 -1.18 11.47 12.84
N ASP A 30 -1.59 12.59 12.23
CA ASP A 30 -1.22 12.94 10.86
C ASP A 30 0.27 13.25 10.69
N ARG A 31 0.96 13.64 11.76
CA ARG A 31 2.40 13.92 11.71
C ARG A 31 3.18 12.62 11.58
N ASP A 32 2.72 11.54 12.19
CA ASP A 32 3.24 10.19 11.98
C ASP A 32 3.05 9.73 10.54
N ARG A 33 1.84 9.89 9.99
CA ARG A 33 1.56 9.51 8.59
C ARG A 33 2.39 10.33 7.59
N ARG A 34 2.53 11.64 7.82
CA ARG A 34 3.37 12.52 6.98
C ARG A 34 4.85 12.14 7.03
N ASP A 35 5.40 11.86 8.21
CA ASP A 35 6.80 11.40 8.34
C ASP A 35 7.02 10.07 7.60
N PHE A 36 6.07 9.14 7.70
CA PHE A 36 6.13 7.88 6.95
C PHE A 36 6.12 8.12 5.44
N LEU A 37 5.20 8.94 4.91
CA LEU A 37 5.13 9.24 3.48
C LEU A 37 6.40 9.97 2.99
N PHE A 38 6.94 10.90 3.77
CA PHE A 38 8.20 11.57 3.47
C PHE A 38 9.37 10.58 3.37
N ARG A 39 9.44 9.61 4.28
CA ARG A 39 10.46 8.55 4.21
C ARG A 39 10.22 7.60 3.05
N LEU A 40 8.96 7.26 2.78
CA LEU A 40 8.59 6.42 1.66
C LEU A 40 9.07 7.04 0.36
N GLU A 41 8.70 8.29 0.08
CA GLU A 41 9.15 9.05 -1.09
C GLU A 41 10.68 9.07 -1.23
N LYS A 42 11.40 9.45 -0.17
CA LYS A 42 12.87 9.47 -0.20
C LYS A 42 13.47 8.10 -0.52
N ASN A 43 12.89 7.03 0.01
CA ASN A 43 13.37 5.67 -0.22
C ASN A 43 13.00 5.13 -1.59
N LEU A 44 11.84 5.51 -2.15
CA LEU A 44 11.48 5.17 -3.53
C LEU A 44 12.55 5.67 -4.50
N SER A 45 12.94 6.95 -4.38
CA SER A 45 14.01 7.53 -5.20
C SER A 45 15.37 6.90 -4.93
N ARG A 46 15.76 6.72 -3.66
CA ARG A 46 17.06 6.15 -3.27
C ARG A 46 17.28 4.75 -3.82
N TRP A 47 16.23 3.92 -3.81
CA TRP A 47 16.32 2.51 -4.19
C TRP A 47 15.78 2.25 -5.61
N ASN A 48 15.40 3.28 -6.37
CA ASN A 48 14.76 3.11 -7.67
C ASN A 48 13.57 2.12 -7.61
N VAL A 49 12.72 2.29 -6.59
CA VAL A 49 11.50 1.50 -6.40
C VAL A 49 10.31 2.34 -6.84
N ARG A 50 9.39 1.76 -7.61
CA ARG A 50 8.17 2.44 -8.06
C ARG A 50 7.01 2.05 -7.16
N SER A 51 6.23 3.02 -6.68
CA SER A 51 5.03 2.77 -5.88
C SER A 51 3.78 2.90 -6.73
N ILE A 52 3.10 1.79 -7.00
CA ILE A 52 1.92 1.71 -7.86
C ILE A 52 0.66 2.07 -7.05
N ALA A 53 0.48 1.46 -5.87
CA ALA A 53 -0.66 1.72 -4.99
C ALA A 53 -0.24 1.66 -3.52
N TRP A 54 -0.92 2.42 -2.67
CA TRP A 54 -0.60 2.48 -1.24
C TRP A 54 -1.80 2.88 -0.39
N ALA A 55 -1.81 2.46 0.88
CA ALA A 55 -2.76 2.90 1.90
C ALA A 55 -2.12 2.82 3.28
N LEU A 56 -2.31 3.86 4.11
CA LEU A 56 -1.92 3.86 5.52
C LEU A 56 -3.19 3.73 6.39
N MET A 57 -3.20 2.71 7.23
CA MET A 57 -4.23 2.41 8.22
C MET A 57 -3.67 2.70 9.62
N SER A 58 -4.48 2.90 10.65
CA SER A 58 -3.94 3.29 11.97
C SER A 58 -2.89 2.32 12.54
N ASN A 59 -3.06 1.01 12.35
CA ASN A 59 -2.16 -0.02 12.86
C ASN A 59 -1.35 -0.79 11.80
N HIS A 60 -1.44 -0.43 10.52
CA HIS A 60 -0.68 -1.08 9.46
C HIS A 60 -0.63 -0.24 8.18
N PHE A 61 0.11 -0.67 7.18
CA PHE A 61 0.08 -0.08 5.84
C PHE A 61 0.12 -1.17 4.78
N HIS A 62 -0.31 -0.82 3.56
CA HIS A 62 -0.15 -1.64 2.36
C HIS A 62 0.58 -0.84 1.28
N LEU A 63 1.54 -1.46 0.62
CA LEU A 63 2.25 -0.94 -0.55
C LEU A 63 2.21 -1.97 -1.67
N LEU A 64 1.92 -1.53 -2.89
CA LEU A 64 2.17 -2.26 -4.12
C LEU A 64 3.34 -1.58 -4.80
N VAL A 65 4.51 -2.23 -4.79
CA VAL A 65 5.75 -1.64 -5.27
C VAL A 65 6.39 -2.53 -6.33
N GLN A 66 6.98 -1.91 -7.33
CA GLN A 66 7.85 -2.60 -8.27
C GLN A 66 9.31 -2.32 -7.94
N CYS A 67 10.12 -3.37 -7.92
CA CYS A 67 11.54 -3.31 -7.60
C CYS A 67 12.38 -3.65 -8.85
N PRO A 68 12.64 -2.69 -9.76
CA PRO A 68 13.51 -2.88 -10.93
C PRO A 68 14.84 -3.58 -10.62
N GLY A 69 15.46 -3.28 -9.48
CA GLY A 69 16.75 -3.85 -9.08
C GLY A 69 16.68 -5.09 -8.18
N GLY A 70 15.49 -5.62 -7.86
CA GLY A 70 15.36 -6.75 -6.91
C GLY A 70 15.87 -6.41 -5.50
N ASN A 71 15.41 -5.28 -4.96
CA ASN A 71 15.96 -4.65 -3.75
C ASN A 71 14.90 -4.30 -2.70
N LEU A 72 13.77 -5.02 -2.69
CA LEU A 72 12.68 -4.82 -1.74
C LEU A 72 13.16 -4.90 -0.30
N ALA A 73 14.05 -5.85 0.01
CA ALA A 73 14.55 -6.04 1.36
C ALA A 73 15.29 -4.81 1.89
N ALA A 74 16.17 -4.22 1.08
CA ALA A 74 16.94 -3.05 1.46
C ALA A 74 16.05 -1.79 1.56
N PHE A 75 15.12 -1.62 0.61
CA PHE A 75 14.10 -0.58 0.62
C PHE A 75 13.24 -0.62 1.89
N MET A 76 12.65 -1.78 2.19
CA MET A 76 11.77 -1.95 3.36
C MET A 76 12.53 -1.85 4.68
N GLN A 77 13.78 -2.33 4.74
CA GLN A 77 14.62 -2.15 5.93
C GLN A 77 14.84 -0.67 6.21
N CYS A 78 15.24 0.11 5.21
CA CYS A 78 15.51 1.53 5.39
C CYS A 78 14.25 2.31 5.81
N LEU A 79 13.12 2.04 5.14
CA LEU A 79 11.83 2.66 5.45
C LEU A 79 11.38 2.37 6.89
N LEU A 80 11.32 1.09 7.28
CA LEU A 80 10.75 0.69 8.57
C LEU A 80 11.67 1.00 9.74
N THR A 81 12.98 0.85 9.57
CA THR A 81 13.94 1.24 10.62
C THR A 81 13.89 2.74 10.84
N GLY A 82 13.93 3.54 9.77
CA GLY A 82 13.86 5.00 9.88
C GLY A 82 12.57 5.46 10.57
N TYR A 83 11.43 4.89 10.17
CA TYR A 83 10.15 5.23 10.77
C TYR A 83 10.02 4.78 12.23
N SER A 84 10.45 3.55 12.55
CA SER A 84 10.36 3.03 13.92
C SER A 84 11.21 3.85 14.90
N LEU A 85 12.40 4.29 14.49
CA LEU A 85 13.26 5.16 15.30
C LEU A 85 12.61 6.52 15.54
N TYR A 86 12.03 7.12 14.50
CA TYR A 86 11.29 8.37 14.61
C TYR A 86 10.11 8.25 15.57
N PHE A 87 9.26 7.23 15.36
CA PHE A 87 8.05 7.01 16.14
C PHE A 87 8.39 6.78 17.62
N ASN A 88 9.37 5.92 17.90
CA ASN A 88 9.82 5.64 19.26
C ASN A 88 10.36 6.89 19.96
N ARG A 89 11.16 7.70 19.25
CA ARG A 89 11.68 8.96 19.80
C ARG A 89 10.56 9.96 20.07
N ARG A 90 9.63 10.13 19.14
CA ARG A 90 8.51 11.10 19.23
C ARG A 90 7.56 10.76 20.37
N HIS A 91 7.26 9.49 20.56
CA HIS A 91 6.27 8.99 21.51
C HIS A 91 6.88 8.41 22.78
N GLN A 92 8.19 8.63 23.01
CA GLN A 92 8.94 8.14 24.19
C GLN A 92 8.79 6.63 24.42
N ARG A 93 8.75 5.85 23.33
CA ARG A 93 8.61 4.40 23.38
C ARG A 93 9.96 3.70 23.21
N VAL A 94 10.00 2.49 23.75
CA VAL A 94 11.11 1.55 23.56
C VAL A 94 10.59 0.24 22.96
N GLY A 95 11.48 -0.52 22.31
CA GLY A 95 11.17 -1.81 21.70
C GLY A 95 10.62 -1.73 20.26
N HIS A 96 10.06 -2.85 19.81
CA HIS A 96 9.60 -3.02 18.43
C HIS A 96 8.26 -2.31 18.18
N LEU A 97 8.23 -1.44 17.16
CA LEU A 97 6.99 -0.82 16.68
C LEU A 97 6.14 -1.82 15.90
N PHE A 98 6.74 -2.56 14.97
CA PHE A 98 6.06 -3.57 14.15
C PHE A 98 6.21 -4.96 14.75
N GLN A 99 5.18 -5.80 14.61
CA GLN A 99 5.12 -7.14 15.21
C GLN A 99 6.23 -8.07 14.70
N ASN A 100 6.61 -7.90 13.44
CA ASN A 100 7.62 -8.70 12.75
C ASN A 100 8.25 -7.83 11.65
N ARG A 101 9.23 -8.39 10.93
CA ARG A 101 9.59 -7.88 9.60
C ARG A 101 8.34 -7.78 8.72
N TYR A 102 8.35 -6.84 7.78
CA TYR A 102 7.32 -6.77 6.75
C TYR A 102 7.10 -8.13 6.08
N LYS A 103 5.86 -8.37 5.68
CA LYS A 103 5.47 -9.45 4.79
C LYS A 103 5.47 -8.92 3.37
N SER A 104 5.82 -9.79 2.43
CA SER A 104 5.79 -9.48 1.01
C SER A 104 5.38 -10.70 0.20
N GLU A 105 4.54 -10.48 -0.79
CA GLU A 105 4.18 -11.48 -1.80
C GLU A 105 4.48 -10.92 -3.19
N ALA A 106 5.32 -11.63 -3.95
CA ALA A 106 5.64 -11.29 -5.32
C ALA A 106 4.50 -11.74 -6.23
N LEU A 107 4.06 -10.86 -7.13
CA LEU A 107 2.93 -11.11 -8.01
C LEU A 107 3.41 -11.56 -9.38
N SER A 108 2.88 -12.68 -9.88
CA SER A 108 3.28 -13.29 -11.15
C SER A 108 2.34 -13.00 -12.34
N ARG A 109 1.17 -12.39 -12.10
CA ARG A 109 0.13 -12.15 -13.12
C ARG A 109 -0.42 -10.74 -13.03
N GLU A 110 -0.53 -10.06 -14.17
CA GLU A 110 -1.07 -8.69 -14.26
C GLU A 110 -2.52 -8.57 -13.79
N SER A 111 -3.35 -9.60 -14.01
CA SER A 111 -4.73 -9.62 -13.50
C SER A 111 -4.79 -9.48 -11.98
N HIS A 112 -3.77 -9.96 -11.26
CA HIS A 112 -3.67 -9.82 -9.80
C HIS A 112 -3.29 -8.38 -9.41
N TYR A 113 -2.64 -7.63 -10.30
CA TYR A 113 -2.19 -6.27 -10.00
C TYR A 113 -3.40 -5.35 -9.87
N ARG A 114 -4.32 -5.44 -10.83
CA ARG A 114 -5.55 -4.63 -10.82
C ARG A 114 -6.39 -4.92 -9.58
N GLU A 115 -6.58 -6.19 -9.25
CA GLU A 115 -7.30 -6.62 -8.05
C GLU A 115 -6.66 -6.13 -6.76
N LEU A 116 -5.33 -6.17 -6.68
CA LEU A 116 -4.61 -5.70 -5.52
C LEU A 116 -4.65 -4.17 -5.40
N VAL A 117 -4.56 -3.42 -6.50
CA VAL A 117 -4.77 -1.96 -6.50
C VAL A 117 -6.15 -1.65 -5.89
N ARG A 118 -7.20 -2.34 -6.33
CA ARG A 118 -8.53 -2.22 -5.75
C ARG A 118 -8.56 -2.58 -4.28
N TYR A 119 -7.93 -3.68 -3.89
CA TYR A 119 -7.86 -4.09 -2.50
C TYR A 119 -7.21 -3.02 -1.62
N ILE A 120 -6.06 -2.49 -2.03
CA ILE A 120 -5.30 -1.49 -1.28
C ILE A 120 -6.10 -0.19 -1.16
N HIS A 121 -6.62 0.32 -2.27
CA HIS A 121 -7.34 1.59 -2.26
C HIS A 121 -8.69 1.54 -1.54
N LEU A 122 -9.36 0.38 -1.50
CA LEU A 122 -10.60 0.18 -0.73
C LEU A 122 -10.38 -0.17 0.75
N ASN A 123 -9.13 -0.29 1.24
CA ASN A 123 -8.89 -0.61 2.66
C ASN A 123 -9.52 0.41 3.62
N PRO A 124 -9.44 1.74 3.38
CA PRO A 124 -10.11 2.73 4.22
C PRO A 124 -11.64 2.52 4.30
N ILE A 125 -12.28 2.13 3.20
CA ILE A 125 -13.72 1.81 3.17
C ILE A 125 -14.00 0.53 3.95
N ARG A 126 -13.22 -0.53 3.73
CA ARG A 126 -13.41 -1.82 4.41
C ARG A 126 -13.18 -1.74 5.92
N ALA A 127 -12.30 -0.84 6.35
CA ALA A 127 -12.06 -0.56 7.77
C ALA A 127 -13.10 0.40 8.37
N GLY A 128 -14.06 0.91 7.59
CA GLY A 128 -15.06 1.88 8.04
C GLY A 128 -14.50 3.27 8.37
N THR A 129 -13.28 3.59 7.91
CA THR A 129 -12.67 4.92 8.12
C THR A 129 -13.30 5.98 7.23
N VAL A 130 -13.75 5.57 6.05
CA VAL A 130 -14.58 6.35 5.13
C VAL A 130 -15.70 5.44 4.62
N THR A 131 -16.83 5.99 4.21
CA THR A 131 -18.05 5.22 3.90
C THR A 131 -18.39 5.16 2.42
N SER A 132 -17.75 5.99 1.59
CA SER A 132 -18.05 6.12 0.16
C SER A 132 -16.79 6.37 -0.67
N LEU A 133 -16.90 6.20 -2.00
CA LEU A 133 -15.83 6.59 -2.92
C LEU A 133 -15.63 8.10 -2.96
N GLU A 134 -16.66 8.88 -2.69
CA GLU A 134 -16.58 10.34 -2.62
C GLU A 134 -15.72 10.78 -1.43
N GLU A 135 -15.94 10.20 -0.24
CA GLU A 135 -15.07 10.43 0.91
C GLU A 135 -13.65 9.91 0.66
N LEU A 136 -13.51 8.75 0.01
CA LEU A 136 -12.21 8.19 -0.35
C LEU A 136 -11.41 9.11 -1.29
N ALA A 137 -12.08 9.83 -2.19
CA ALA A 137 -11.44 10.82 -3.07
C ALA A 137 -10.78 11.97 -2.30
N GLY A 138 -11.30 12.30 -1.11
CA GLY A 138 -10.72 13.28 -0.19
C GLY A 138 -9.70 12.69 0.79
N TYR A 139 -9.63 11.36 0.94
CA TYR A 139 -8.82 10.71 1.97
C TYR A 139 -7.32 10.83 1.67
N LEU A 140 -6.58 11.46 2.59
CA LEU A 140 -5.16 11.81 2.40
C LEU A 140 -4.22 10.59 2.43
N TRP A 141 -4.66 9.49 3.04
CA TRP A 141 -3.79 8.38 3.43
C TRP A 141 -3.94 7.15 2.51
N THR A 142 -4.27 7.41 1.24
CA THR A 142 -4.41 6.40 0.18
C THR A 142 -3.95 6.96 -1.16
N GLY A 143 -3.43 6.09 -2.03
CA GLY A 143 -3.08 6.41 -3.41
C GLY A 143 -4.29 6.69 -4.31
N HIS A 144 -5.51 6.42 -3.84
CA HIS A 144 -6.72 6.71 -4.60
C HIS A 144 -6.87 8.21 -4.93
N ARG A 145 -6.58 9.10 -3.97
CA ARG A 145 -6.72 10.55 -4.14
C ARG A 145 -5.90 11.09 -5.31
N ARG A 146 -4.67 10.59 -5.49
CA ARG A 146 -3.77 10.99 -6.59
C ARG A 146 -4.37 10.68 -7.95
N ILE A 147 -5.05 9.54 -8.08
CA ILE A 147 -5.66 9.09 -9.34
C ILE A 147 -6.87 9.95 -9.71
N VAL A 148 -7.76 10.23 -8.75
CA VAL A 148 -9.04 10.89 -9.04
C VAL A 148 -8.95 12.41 -9.06
N SER A 149 -8.08 13.01 -8.24
CA SER A 149 -7.99 14.47 -8.09
C SER A 149 -6.74 15.08 -8.72
N GLY A 150 -5.74 14.26 -9.08
CA GLY A 150 -4.43 14.75 -9.51
C GLY A 150 -3.62 15.43 -8.41
N ASN A 151 -4.08 15.41 -7.15
CA ASN A 151 -3.38 15.94 -5.98
C ASN A 151 -2.87 14.81 -5.07
N GLY A 152 -1.77 15.03 -4.35
CA GLY A 152 -1.29 14.12 -3.32
C GLY A 152 0.11 13.59 -3.59
N ALA A 153 0.27 12.26 -3.57
CA ALA A 153 1.56 11.60 -3.75
C ALA A 153 2.04 11.67 -5.21
N ASP A 154 2.78 12.73 -5.55
CA ASP A 154 3.29 12.95 -6.92
C ASP A 154 4.29 11.87 -7.37
N TRP A 155 4.90 11.16 -6.43
CA TRP A 155 5.78 10.01 -6.64
C TRP A 155 5.06 8.70 -6.96
N GLN A 156 3.71 8.66 -6.93
CA GLN A 156 2.96 7.45 -7.28
C GLN A 156 3.02 7.18 -8.79
N ASP A 157 3.30 5.93 -9.15
CA ASP A 157 3.39 5.46 -10.52
C ASP A 157 1.99 5.28 -11.13
N LEU A 158 1.47 6.38 -11.70
CA LEU A 158 0.20 6.40 -12.40
C LEU A 158 0.26 5.74 -13.77
N GLU A 159 1.44 5.62 -14.38
CA GLU A 159 1.61 4.97 -15.67
C GLU A 159 1.29 3.48 -15.56
N SER A 160 1.89 2.80 -14.57
CA SER A 160 1.59 1.40 -14.28
C SER A 160 0.10 1.17 -14.01
N ILE A 161 -0.62 2.12 -13.40
CA ILE A 161 -2.06 2.01 -13.15
C ILE A 161 -2.84 2.26 -14.43
N ARG A 162 -2.52 3.31 -15.17
CA ARG A 162 -3.16 3.65 -16.45
C ARG A 162 -3.07 2.49 -17.42
N ASP A 163 -1.92 1.82 -17.49
CA ASP A 163 -1.69 0.68 -18.37
C ASP A 163 -2.51 -0.55 -17.96
N MET A 164 -3.17 -0.53 -16.80
CA MET A 164 -4.17 -1.52 -16.47
C MET A 164 -5.52 -1.23 -17.14
N PHE A 165 -5.81 -0.04 -17.69
CA PHE A 165 -7.14 0.36 -18.18
C PHE A 165 -7.05 0.92 -19.61
N HIS A 166 -7.78 0.33 -20.56
CA HIS A 166 -7.57 0.55 -22.00
C HIS A 166 -8.87 0.68 -22.82
N SER A 167 -9.97 1.17 -22.23
CA SER A 167 -11.21 1.35 -22.97
C SER A 167 -11.07 2.47 -24.01
N PRO A 168 -11.57 2.28 -25.24
CA PRO A 168 -11.60 3.35 -26.24
C PRO A 168 -12.69 4.39 -25.96
N ARG A 169 -13.61 4.15 -25.01
CA ARG A 169 -14.81 4.98 -24.78
C ARG A 169 -14.78 5.81 -23.52
N ARG A 170 -13.84 5.56 -22.61
CA ARG A 170 -13.77 6.18 -21.28
C ARG A 170 -12.34 6.61 -20.99
N THR A 171 -12.16 7.56 -20.08
CA THR A 171 -10.82 7.81 -19.55
C THR A 171 -10.41 6.66 -18.62
N TRP A 172 -9.10 6.39 -18.52
CA TRP A 172 -8.59 5.35 -17.64
C TRP A 172 -8.96 5.60 -16.16
N GLN A 173 -9.10 6.86 -15.73
CA GLN A 173 -9.59 7.19 -14.39
C GLN A 173 -11.06 6.79 -14.18
N GLN A 174 -11.93 7.00 -15.18
CA GLN A 174 -13.33 6.58 -15.11
C GLN A 174 -13.43 5.05 -15.01
N GLU A 175 -12.66 4.32 -15.82
CA GLU A 175 -12.60 2.86 -15.73
C GLU A 175 -12.09 2.37 -14.37
N TYR A 176 -11.07 3.03 -13.84
CA TYR A 176 -10.53 2.73 -12.52
C TYR A 176 -11.58 2.95 -11.41
N VAL A 177 -12.31 4.08 -11.43
CA VAL A 177 -13.36 4.36 -10.44
C VAL A 177 -14.50 3.34 -10.55
N ASP A 178 -14.96 3.03 -11.76
CA ASP A 178 -15.98 2.00 -11.98
C ASP A 178 -15.52 0.65 -11.46
N PHE A 179 -14.27 0.27 -11.74
CA PHE A 179 -13.66 -0.96 -11.26
C PHE A 179 -13.61 -1.01 -9.72
N LEU A 180 -13.26 0.10 -9.04
CA LEU A 180 -13.34 0.20 -7.59
C LEU A 180 -14.77 0.04 -7.07
N ALA A 181 -15.75 0.68 -7.72
CA ALA A 181 -17.16 0.62 -7.33
C ALA A 181 -17.71 -0.82 -7.34
N THR A 182 -17.26 -1.66 -8.28
CA THR A 182 -17.64 -3.09 -8.29
C THR A 182 -17.17 -3.83 -7.03
N GLY A 183 -16.02 -3.44 -6.45
CA GLY A 183 -15.44 -4.06 -5.26
C GLY A 183 -16.07 -3.65 -3.93
N ILE A 184 -16.83 -2.55 -3.90
CA ILE A 184 -17.65 -2.17 -2.73
C ILE A 184 -18.91 -3.02 -2.66
N ARG A 185 -19.50 -3.31 -3.82
CA ARG A 185 -20.73 -4.12 -3.94
C ARG A 185 -20.47 -5.61 -3.68
N THR A 186 -19.22 -6.05 -3.78
CA THR A 186 -18.78 -7.43 -3.58
C THR A 186 -17.79 -7.49 -2.42
N SER A 187 -18.25 -7.24 -1.18
CA SER A 187 -17.46 -7.68 -0.02
C SER A 187 -17.38 -9.21 -0.06
N PRO A 188 -16.21 -9.83 -0.22
CA PRO A 188 -16.16 -11.27 -0.12
C PRO A 188 -16.44 -11.64 1.33
N ALA A 189 -17.35 -12.59 1.54
CA ALA A 189 -17.39 -13.33 2.79
C ALA A 189 -15.98 -13.85 3.09
N PRO A 190 -15.49 -13.73 4.34
CA PRO A 190 -14.12 -14.12 4.67
C PRO A 190 -13.84 -15.57 4.27
N GLY A 191 -12.83 -15.78 3.42
CA GLY A 191 -12.32 -17.10 3.03
C GLY A 191 -12.69 -17.58 1.62
N ARG A 192 -13.23 -16.73 0.74
CA ARG A 192 -13.64 -17.11 -0.63
C ARG A 192 -12.90 -16.38 -1.75
N SER A 193 -12.09 -15.36 -1.45
CA SER A 193 -11.37 -14.61 -2.48
C SER A 193 -9.86 -14.82 -2.36
N GLU A 194 -9.13 -14.89 -3.48
CA GLU A 194 -7.65 -14.93 -3.45
C GLU A 194 -7.05 -13.72 -2.72
N VAL A 195 -7.82 -12.63 -2.69
CA VAL A 195 -7.52 -11.39 -1.96
C VAL A 195 -7.54 -11.55 -0.43
N ASP A 196 -8.17 -12.60 0.09
CA ASP A 196 -8.17 -12.93 1.51
C ASP A 196 -6.77 -13.34 2.01
N ARG A 197 -5.86 -13.74 1.11
CA ARG A 197 -4.45 -13.99 1.44
C ARG A 197 -3.70 -12.69 1.77
N PHE A 198 -4.14 -11.56 1.22
CA PHE A 198 -3.55 -10.24 1.44
C PHE A 198 -4.10 -9.54 2.69
N GLN A 199 -5.15 -10.08 3.32
CA GLN A 199 -5.70 -9.55 4.56
C GLN A 199 -4.74 -9.75 5.74
N ILE A 200 -4.54 -8.68 6.51
CA ILE A 200 -3.79 -8.72 7.75
C ILE A 200 -4.70 -9.23 8.88
N ARG A 201 -4.70 -10.55 9.12
CA ARG A 201 -5.39 -11.20 10.26
C ARG A 201 -4.91 -10.64 11.60
#